data_AF-A0A0L8I0K6-F1
#
_entry.id   AF-A0A0L8I0K6-F1
#
_cell.length_a   1.000
_cell.length_b   1.000
_cell.length_c   1.000
_cell.angle_alpha   90.00
_cell.angle_beta   90.00
_cell.angle_gamma   90.00
#
_symmetry.space_group_name_H-M   'P 1'
#
loop_
_entity.id
_entity.type
_entity.pdbx_description
1 polymer ?
#
loop_
_entity_poly.entity_id
_entity_poly.type
_entity_poly.pdbx_seq_one_letter_code
_entity_poly.pdbx_strand_id
1 'polypeptide(L)'
;MINCLGRQNWWVWRRRQILQDQWNPDIYQRLRWDILPPGHRRRPQQAGEISPEERGNRFEGDLSVNPPLRKKRGVLSDKFQRWPIGIIPYTLHKSYNTAQRSLILKAMNEITSKTVVRGSRCIYFTPRTHQQDYLDIKPDVG
;
A
#
# COMPACT_ATOMS: atom_id res chain seq x y z
N MET A 1 -0.84 -11.49 -4.38
CA MET A 1 0.48 -11.59 -5.02
C MET A 1 0.37 -11.11 -6.47
N ILE A 2 1.24 -10.18 -6.87
CA ILE A 2 1.32 -9.63 -8.23
C ILE A 2 2.03 -10.71 -9.09
N ASN A 3 1.33 -11.25 -10.10
CA ASN A 3 1.89 -12.25 -11.02
C ASN A 3 2.67 -11.56 -12.13
N CYS A 4 3.99 -11.77 -12.16
CA CYS A 4 4.92 -11.06 -13.06
C CYS A 4 5.45 -11.94 -14.20
N LEU A 5 4.96 -13.17 -14.29
CA LEU A 5 5.24 -14.10 -15.36
C LEU A 5 3.92 -14.37 -16.08
N GLY A 6 3.81 -13.91 -17.32
CA GLY A 6 2.76 -14.39 -18.22
C GLY A 6 2.89 -15.91 -18.37
N ARG A 7 1.77 -16.61 -18.24
CA ARG A 7 1.58 -18.08 -18.30
C ARG A 7 2.08 -18.85 -17.06
N GLN A 8 1.14 -19.20 -16.18
CA GLN A 8 0.59 -20.56 -16.03
C GLN A 8 -0.20 -20.70 -14.71
N ASN A 9 -1.40 -21.28 -14.84
CA ASN A 9 -2.19 -22.06 -13.89
C ASN A 9 -2.07 -21.77 -12.39
N TRP A 10 -3.14 -21.18 -11.87
CA TRP A 10 -3.40 -20.93 -10.47
C TRP A 10 -3.83 -22.18 -9.70
N TRP A 11 -2.95 -23.16 -9.48
CA TRP A 11 -3.18 -24.19 -8.45
C TRP A 11 -1.88 -24.84 -7.99
N VAL A 12 -1.10 -24.20 -7.11
CA VAL A 12 -0.27 -24.93 -6.12
C VAL A 12 0.02 -24.00 -4.94
N TRP A 13 -0.79 -24.08 -3.88
CA TRP A 13 -0.30 -23.75 -2.54
C TRP A 13 0.48 -24.98 -2.04
N ARG A 14 1.81 -24.97 -2.15
CA ARG A 14 2.64 -25.98 -1.47
C ARG A 14 2.70 -25.58 0.00
N ARG A 15 1.79 -26.14 0.80
CA ARG A 15 1.86 -26.22 2.26
C ARG A 15 3.26 -26.68 2.65
N ARG A 16 4.07 -25.77 3.20
CA ARG A 16 5.14 -26.14 4.12
C ARG A 16 4.49 -26.06 5.49
N GLN A 17 4.47 -27.18 6.20
CA GLN A 17 3.86 -27.30 7.52
C GLN A 17 4.45 -26.23 8.45
N ILE A 18 3.61 -25.27 8.84
CA ILE A 18 3.70 -24.65 10.14
C ILE A 18 2.68 -25.38 10.97
N LEU A 19 3.13 -25.86 12.12
CA LEU A 19 2.37 -26.59 13.11
C LEU A 19 1.03 -25.88 13.36
N GLN A 20 -0.04 -26.67 13.33
CA GLN A 20 -1.32 -26.30 13.90
C GLN A 20 -1.16 -26.22 15.41
N ASP A 21 -0.57 -25.13 15.91
CA ASP A 21 -0.74 -24.74 17.30
C ASP A 21 -2.13 -24.11 17.39
N GLN A 22 -3.10 -25.00 17.68
CA GLN A 22 -4.38 -24.77 18.33
C GLN A 22 -4.95 -23.35 18.20
N TRP A 23 -5.71 -23.14 17.12
CA TRP A 23 -6.71 -22.09 17.10
C TRP A 23 -7.80 -22.46 18.12
N ASN A 24 -7.75 -21.84 19.30
CA ASN A 24 -8.79 -21.95 20.32
C ASN A 24 -9.82 -20.82 20.13
N PRO A 25 -11.08 -21.12 19.73
CA PRO A 25 -12.12 -20.12 19.51
C PRO A 25 -12.55 -19.35 20.76
N ASP A 26 -12.15 -19.78 21.97
CA ASP A 26 -12.54 -19.12 23.23
C ASP A 26 -11.68 -17.90 23.61
N ILE A 27 -10.57 -17.65 22.91
CA ILE A 27 -9.65 -16.56 23.28
C ILE A 27 -10.23 -15.18 22.90
N TYR A 28 -11.07 -15.09 21.87
CA TYR A 28 -11.70 -13.82 21.47
C TYR A 28 -12.94 -13.43 22.29
N GLN A 29 -13.35 -14.25 23.27
CA GLN A 29 -14.43 -13.88 24.20
C GLN A 29 -13.95 -13.61 25.63
N ARG A 30 -12.65 -13.74 25.95
CA ARG A 30 -12.13 -13.56 27.32
C ARG A 30 -11.17 -12.39 27.56
N LEU A 31 -10.85 -11.58 26.55
CA LEU A 31 -10.24 -10.26 26.80
C LEU A 31 -11.34 -9.20 26.92
N ARG A 32 -12.18 -9.45 27.94
CA ARG A 32 -13.13 -8.52 28.53
C ARG A 32 -12.31 -7.40 29.21
N TRP A 33 -12.28 -6.23 28.59
CA TRP A 33 -12.53 -4.89 29.14
C TRP A 33 -12.14 -4.47 30.58
N ASP A 34 -11.37 -5.22 31.37
CA ASP A 34 -11.26 -4.93 32.82
C ASP A 34 -9.85 -4.54 33.29
N ILE A 35 -9.08 -3.78 32.49
CA ILE A 35 -7.90 -3.05 33.00
C ILE A 35 -7.84 -1.64 32.39
N LEU A 36 -8.76 -0.77 32.80
CA LEU A 36 -8.58 0.68 32.76
C LEU A 36 -8.98 1.24 34.14
N PRO A 37 -8.17 2.13 34.75
CA PRO A 37 -8.51 2.73 36.03
C PRO A 37 -9.86 3.49 35.94
N PRO A 38 -10.66 3.51 37.02
CA PRO A 38 -11.98 4.13 37.01
C PRO A 38 -11.81 5.64 36.78
N GLY A 39 -12.23 6.11 35.60
CA GLY A 39 -12.13 7.52 35.22
C GLY A 39 -12.03 7.77 33.71
N HIS A 40 -11.50 6.82 32.95
CA HIS A 40 -11.51 6.91 31.49
C HIS A 40 -12.74 6.21 30.91
N ARG A 41 -13.87 6.93 30.91
CA ARG A 41 -14.91 6.69 29.90
C ARG A 41 -14.22 6.76 28.55
N ARG A 42 -14.09 5.64 27.83
CA ARG A 42 -13.94 5.73 26.37
C ARG A 42 -15.12 6.57 25.94
N ARG A 43 -14.87 7.80 25.46
CA ARG A 43 -15.90 8.52 24.72
C ARG A 43 -16.45 7.50 23.73
N PRO A 44 -17.78 7.30 23.64
CA PRO A 44 -18.32 6.66 22.46
C PRO A 44 -17.65 7.39 21.30
N GLN A 45 -16.84 6.68 20.50
CA GLN A 45 -16.44 7.25 19.22
C GLN A 45 -17.77 7.62 18.59
N GLN A 46 -18.02 8.92 18.44
CA GLN A 46 -19.28 9.37 17.89
C GLN A 46 -19.37 8.67 16.54
N ALA A 47 -20.34 7.76 16.40
CA ALA A 47 -20.55 7.06 15.15
C ALA A 47 -20.87 8.15 14.11
N GLY A 48 -19.88 8.52 13.30
CA GLY A 48 -19.97 9.63 12.35
C GLY A 48 -18.88 10.70 12.43
N GLU A 49 -17.94 10.66 13.38
CA GLU A 49 -16.82 11.62 13.39
C GLU A 49 -15.77 11.21 12.35
N ILE A 50 -15.80 11.85 11.18
CA ILE A 50 -14.81 11.69 10.12
C ILE A 50 -13.46 12.13 10.68
N SER A 51 -12.41 11.31 10.47
CA SER A 51 -11.08 11.60 10.99
C SER A 51 -10.59 12.97 10.47
N PRO A 52 -9.88 13.78 11.27
CA PRO A 52 -9.45 15.11 10.85
C PRO A 52 -8.71 15.12 9.51
N GLU A 53 -7.91 14.09 9.23
CA GLU A 53 -7.18 13.87 7.98
C GLU A 53 -8.08 13.55 6.77
N GLU A 54 -9.30 13.06 6.98
CA GLU A 54 -10.27 12.71 5.94
C GLU A 54 -11.27 13.83 5.65
N ARG A 55 -11.17 14.98 6.33
CA ARG A 55 -12.07 16.14 6.10
C ARG A 55 -11.85 16.84 4.75
N GLY A 56 -10.77 16.52 4.03
CA GLY A 56 -10.44 17.10 2.73
C GLY A 56 -11.20 16.48 1.55
N ASN A 57 -10.95 17.02 0.35
CA ASN A 57 -11.53 16.49 -0.90
C ASN A 57 -10.83 15.23 -1.45
N ARG A 58 -9.81 14.73 -0.75
CA ARG A 58 -9.08 13.50 -1.10
C ARG A 58 -9.78 12.30 -0.48
N PHE A 59 -9.90 11.21 -1.23
CA PHE A 59 -10.43 9.95 -0.72
C PHE A 59 -9.44 9.34 0.28
N GLU A 60 -9.94 8.83 1.41
CA GLU A 60 -9.09 8.30 2.51
C GLU A 60 -8.00 9.29 2.99
N GLY A 61 -8.21 10.60 2.76
CA GLY A 61 -7.31 11.69 3.16
C GLY A 61 -6.15 11.98 2.21
N ASP A 62 -5.69 11.03 1.40
CA ASP A 62 -4.48 11.17 0.57
C ASP A 62 -4.62 10.75 -0.90
N LEU A 63 -5.74 10.13 -1.30
CA LEU A 63 -5.94 9.63 -2.65
C LEU A 63 -6.75 10.61 -3.52
N SER A 64 -6.14 11.05 -4.63
CA SER A 64 -6.83 11.75 -5.71
C SER A 64 -7.46 10.73 -6.66
N VAL A 65 -8.71 10.34 -6.39
CA VAL A 65 -9.43 9.34 -7.18
C VAL A 65 -10.65 9.96 -7.86
N ASN A 66 -10.83 9.61 -9.14
CA ASN A 66 -12.07 9.89 -9.83
C ASN A 66 -13.22 9.13 -9.12
N PRO A 67 -14.38 9.76 -8.86
CA PRO A 67 -15.48 9.12 -8.13
C PRO A 67 -15.86 7.71 -8.65
N PRO A 68 -15.88 7.42 -9.98
CA PRO A 68 -16.17 6.09 -10.49
C PRO A 68 -15.12 5.01 -10.13
N LEU A 69 -13.90 5.43 -9.78
CA LEU A 69 -12.79 4.56 -9.40
C LEU A 69 -12.69 4.34 -7.89
N ARG A 70 -13.52 5.01 -7.08
CA ARG A 70 -13.59 4.74 -5.63
C ARG A 70 -14.08 3.31 -5.41
N LYS A 71 -13.19 2.45 -4.95
CA LYS A 71 -13.51 1.05 -4.60
C LYS A 71 -13.45 0.90 -3.08
N LYS A 72 -14.36 0.09 -2.52
CA LYS A 72 -14.33 -0.31 -1.10
C LYS A 72 -13.07 -1.12 -0.71
N ARG A 73 -12.27 -1.56 -1.67
CA ARG A 73 -11.03 -2.32 -1.46
C ARG A 73 -9.88 -1.51 -2.06
N GLY A 74 -8.78 -1.34 -1.31
CA GLY A 74 -7.58 -0.60 -1.73
C GLY A 74 -6.75 -1.28 -2.82
N VAL A 75 -7.38 -1.97 -3.78
CA VAL A 75 -6.71 -2.66 -4.89
C VAL A 75 -7.46 -2.41 -6.18
N LEU A 76 -6.74 -1.92 -7.19
CA LEU A 76 -7.23 -1.82 -8.57
C LEU A 76 -7.12 -3.19 -9.24
N SER A 77 -8.27 -3.79 -9.56
CA SER A 77 -8.33 -5.10 -10.23
C SER A 77 -8.00 -5.00 -11.73
N ASP A 78 -8.32 -3.86 -12.35
CA ASP A 78 -8.10 -3.61 -13.77
C ASP A 78 -6.60 -3.64 -14.11
N LYS A 79 -6.25 -4.33 -15.19
CA LYS A 79 -4.88 -4.43 -15.68
C LYS A 79 -4.46 -3.19 -16.46
N PHE A 80 -5.41 -2.47 -17.06
CA PHE A 80 -5.12 -1.23 -17.81
C PHE A 80 -4.72 -0.06 -16.91
N GLN A 81 -4.98 -0.18 -15.59
CA GLN A 81 -4.58 0.81 -14.58
C GLN A 81 -3.23 0.47 -13.94
N ARG A 82 -2.50 -0.52 -14.46
CA ARG A 82 -1.20 -0.95 -13.95
C ARG A 82 -0.09 -0.44 -14.85
N TRP A 83 1.06 -0.18 -14.24
CA TRP A 83 2.30 0.06 -14.97
C TRP A 83 2.63 -1.12 -15.88
N PRO A 84 2.82 -0.90 -17.20
CA PRO A 84 3.18 -1.95 -18.13
C PRO A 84 4.46 -2.65 -17.68
N ILE A 85 4.45 -3.99 -17.71
CA ILE A 85 5.60 -4.85 -17.37
C ILE A 85 6.30 -4.55 -16.03
N GLY A 86 5.64 -3.81 -15.13
CA GLY A 86 6.21 -3.44 -13.84
C GLY A 86 7.29 -2.35 -13.88
N ILE A 87 7.45 -1.65 -15.01
CA ILE A 87 8.38 -0.53 -15.13
C ILE A 87 7.68 0.76 -14.75
N ILE A 88 8.27 1.49 -13.80
CA ILE A 88 7.76 2.78 -13.35
C ILE A 88 8.79 3.86 -13.69
N PRO A 89 8.61 4.60 -14.79
CA PRO A 89 9.43 5.78 -15.08
C PRO A 89 9.15 6.86 -14.03
N TYR A 90 10.17 7.57 -13.54
CA TYR A 90 9.99 8.64 -12.56
C TYR A 90 10.86 9.88 -12.83
N THR A 91 10.38 11.01 -12.30
CA THR A 91 11.12 12.27 -12.18
C THR A 91 11.14 12.72 -10.72
N LEU A 92 12.26 13.30 -10.28
CA LEU A 92 12.40 13.92 -8.97
C LEU A 92 12.61 15.41 -9.14
N HIS A 93 11.69 16.21 -8.61
CA HIS A 93 11.79 17.66 -8.69
C HIS A 93 13.12 18.19 -8.11
N LYS A 94 13.64 19.28 -8.68
CA LYS A 94 14.95 19.86 -8.33
C LYS A 94 15.03 20.40 -6.90
N SER A 95 13.89 20.68 -6.28
CA SER A 95 13.81 21.21 -4.91
C SER A 95 14.21 20.20 -3.83
N TYR A 96 14.23 18.90 -4.15
CA TYR A 96 14.68 17.90 -3.18
C TYR A 96 16.20 17.97 -3.00
N ASN A 97 16.62 18.13 -1.75
CA ASN A 97 18.03 18.05 -1.37
C ASN A 97 18.55 16.60 -1.43
N THR A 98 19.87 16.43 -1.27
CA THR A 98 20.54 15.13 -1.37
C THR A 98 19.98 14.08 -0.40
N ALA A 99 19.66 14.47 0.85
CA ALA A 99 19.13 13.56 1.85
C ALA A 99 17.71 13.07 1.48
N GLN A 100 16.84 13.98 1.04
CA GLN A 100 15.49 13.64 0.59
C GLN A 100 15.51 12.75 -0.64
N ARG A 101 16.36 13.07 -1.63
CA ARG A 101 16.55 12.22 -2.82
C ARG A 101 17.00 10.82 -2.43
N SER A 102 17.99 10.72 -1.55
CA SER A 102 18.49 9.43 -1.05
C SER A 102 17.38 8.62 -0.37
N LEU A 103 16.56 9.26 0.46
CA LEU A 103 15.43 8.62 1.13
C LEU A 103 14.39 8.08 0.13
N ILE A 104 14.02 8.88 -0.87
CA ILE A 104 13.06 8.47 -1.91
C ILE A 104 13.61 7.28 -2.70
N LEU A 105 14.88 7.34 -3.12
CA LEU A 105 15.53 6.25 -3.85
C LEU A 105 15.64 4.97 -3.01
N LYS A 106 15.89 5.10 -1.70
CA LYS A 106 15.90 3.98 -0.77
C LYS A 106 14.52 3.32 -0.68
N ALA A 107 13.45 4.11 -0.58
CA ALA A 107 12.08 3.59 -0.56
C ALA A 107 11.70 2.87 -1.87
N MET A 108 12.08 3.44 -3.03
CA MET A 108 11.91 2.80 -4.34
C MET A 108 12.63 1.44 -4.42
N ASN A 109 13.85 1.38 -3.89
CA ASN A 109 14.63 0.13 -3.84
C ASN A 109 14.00 -0.90 -2.91
N GLU A 110 13.42 -0.48 -1.78
CA GLU A 110 12.71 -1.38 -0.88
C GLU A 110 11.48 -2.02 -1.54
N ILE A 111 10.71 -1.25 -2.30
CA ILE A 111 9.58 -1.79 -3.08
C ILE A 111 10.10 -2.79 -4.12
N THR A 112 11.17 -2.43 -4.83
CA THR A 112 11.76 -3.29 -5.86
C THR A 112 12.25 -4.62 -5.28
N SER A 113 12.88 -4.61 -4.11
CA SER A 113 13.41 -5.81 -3.46
C SER A 113 12.30 -6.71 -2.91
N LYS A 114 11.26 -6.12 -2.30
CA LYS A 114 10.12 -6.88 -1.74
C LYS A 114 9.20 -7.47 -2.80
N THR A 115 9.30 -7.02 -4.05
CA THR A 115 8.47 -7.50 -5.15
C THR A 115 9.19 -8.50 -6.06
N VAL A 116 10.36 -9.01 -5.68
CA VAL A 116 11.01 -10.07 -6.46
C VAL A 116 10.24 -11.39 -6.29
N VAL A 117 9.81 -11.97 -7.42
CA VAL A 117 9.11 -13.25 -7.46
C VAL A 117 9.89 -14.20 -8.35
N ARG A 118 10.32 -15.35 -7.78
CA ARG A 118 11.08 -16.39 -8.50
C ARG A 118 12.35 -15.86 -9.18
N GLY A 119 13.04 -14.92 -8.53
CA GLY A 119 14.27 -14.31 -9.04
C GLY A 119 14.07 -13.21 -10.09
N SER A 120 12.82 -12.86 -10.42
CA SER A 120 12.51 -11.76 -11.35
C SER A 120 11.92 -10.55 -10.62
N ARG A 121 12.37 -9.34 -10.97
CA ARG A 121 11.83 -8.08 -10.43
C ARG A 121 10.45 -7.82 -11.03
N CYS A 122 9.44 -7.74 -10.18
CA CYS A 122 8.06 -7.44 -10.60
C CYS A 122 7.76 -5.96 -10.74
N ILE A 123 8.38 -5.12 -9.90
CA ILE A 123 8.23 -3.67 -9.91
C ILE A 123 9.62 -3.09 -9.80
N TYR A 124 9.97 -2.15 -10.67
CA TYR A 124 11.21 -1.41 -10.55
C TYR A 124 11.11 -0.03 -11.19
N PHE A 125 11.89 0.89 -10.62
CA PHE A 125 11.87 2.30 -10.98
C PHE A 125 13.00 2.63 -11.95
N THR A 126 12.73 3.46 -12.94
CA THR A 126 13.72 3.91 -13.92
C THR A 126 13.65 5.42 -14.09
N PRO A 127 14.79 6.13 -14.20
CA PRO A 127 14.77 7.54 -14.55
C PRO A 127 14.03 7.73 -15.89
N ARG A 128 13.08 8.64 -15.92
CA ARG A 128 12.33 8.94 -17.13
C ARG A 128 13.24 9.53 -18.21
N THR A 129 13.00 9.13 -19.45
CA THR A 129 13.62 9.72 -20.65
C THR A 129 12.54 10.29 -21.58
N HIS A 130 11.70 9.43 -22.15
CA HIS A 130 10.70 9.78 -23.17
C HIS A 130 9.30 9.19 -22.92
N GLN A 131 9.11 8.47 -21.81
CA GLN A 131 7.86 7.77 -21.53
C GLN A 131 6.71 8.77 -21.33
N GLN A 132 5.54 8.47 -21.91
CA GLN A 132 4.34 9.29 -21.79
C GLN A 132 3.77 9.24 -20.37
N ASP A 133 3.62 8.03 -19.81
CA ASP A 133 3.17 7.80 -18.45
C ASP A 133 4.37 7.66 -17.51
N TYR A 134 4.38 8.39 -16.40
CA TYR A 134 5.46 8.40 -15.42
C TYR A 134 4.99 8.96 -14.07
N LEU A 135 5.77 8.72 -13.01
CA LEU A 135 5.61 9.37 -11.72
C LEU A 135 6.37 10.70 -11.69
N ASP A 136 5.64 11.80 -11.49
CA ASP A 136 6.25 13.09 -11.18
C ASP A 136 6.22 13.35 -9.66
N ILE A 137 7.38 13.19 -9.03
CA ILE A 137 7.51 13.33 -7.58
C ILE A 137 8.04 14.73 -7.28
N LYS A 138 7.21 15.49 -6.59
CA LYS A 138 7.47 16.87 -6.19
C LYS A 138 7.02 17.08 -4.73
N PRO A 139 7.65 18.01 -3.99
CA PRO A 139 7.14 18.40 -2.69
C PRO A 139 5.72 18.92 -2.82
N ASP A 140 4.92 18.71 -1.78
CA ASP A 140 3.64 19.42 -1.67
C ASP A 140 3.97 20.89 -1.46
N VAL A 141 3.62 21.72 -2.44
CA VAL A 141 3.56 23.17 -2.24
C VAL A 141 2.15 23.40 -1.71
N GLY A 142 2.06 23.64 -0.41
CA GLY A 142 0.79 23.94 0.26
C GLY A 142 0.07 25.13 -0.36
#